data_AF-A0A966P6T2-F1
#
_entry.id   AF-A0A966P6T2-F1
#
_cell.length_a   1.000
_cell.length_b   1.000
_cell.length_c   1.000
_cell.angle_alpha   90.00
_cell.angle_beta   90.00
_cell.angle_gamma   90.00
#
_symmetry.space_group_name_H-M   'P 1'
#
loop_
_entity.id
_entity.type
_entity.pdbx_description
1 polymer ?
#
loop_
_entity_poly.entity_id
_entity_poly.type
_entity_poly.pdbx_seq_one_letter_code
_entity_poly.pdbx_strand_id
1 'polypeptide(L)'
;LIIDVETKSSMSPRDAMASAGKTLVELFGLAHELNYAAEGIDLGPSVQDAALAADLALPIEDLDLTVRSYNCLKREGIHTVGELLSRSEADLLDIRNFGSKSIDEVKAKIASMGLQLKDSPVGFDPTKHQNYGIDENLVDEQA
;
A
#
# COMPACT_ATOMS: atom_id res chain seq x y z
N LEU A 1 -10.94 -23.83 17.80
CA LEU A 1 -11.46 -23.19 19.04
C LEU A 1 -12.89 -22.76 18.77
N ILE A 2 -13.80 -22.98 19.71
CA ILE A 2 -15.18 -22.47 19.65
C ILE A 2 -15.36 -21.56 20.88
N ILE A 3 -15.91 -20.37 20.69
CA ILE A 3 -16.11 -19.38 21.75
C ILE A 3 -17.59 -18.99 21.74
N ASP A 4 -18.27 -19.22 22.86
CA ASP A 4 -19.63 -18.73 23.08
C ASP A 4 -19.57 -17.34 23.70
N VAL A 5 -20.28 -16.39 23.09
CA VAL A 5 -20.26 -14.97 23.46
C VAL A 5 -21.68 -14.47 23.67
N GLU A 6 -21.96 -14.00 24.88
CA GLU A 6 -23.23 -13.38 25.25
C GLU A 6 -23.05 -11.88 25.44
N THR A 7 -23.90 -11.07 24.79
CA THR A 7 -23.85 -9.60 24.89
C THR A 7 -25.20 -9.01 25.29
N LYS A 8 -25.15 -7.80 25.84
CA LYS A 8 -26.35 -6.96 26.01
C LYS A 8 -26.75 -6.34 24.66
N SER A 9 -27.99 -5.87 24.54
CA SER A 9 -28.53 -5.28 23.31
C SER A 9 -27.78 -4.03 22.80
N SER A 10 -26.91 -3.43 23.61
CA SER A 10 -26.11 -2.26 23.23
C SER A 10 -24.93 -2.57 22.31
N MET A 11 -24.56 -3.84 22.11
CA MET A 11 -23.41 -4.22 21.28
C MET A 11 -23.56 -5.64 20.74
N SER A 12 -23.19 -5.88 19.48
CA SER A 12 -23.22 -7.23 18.90
C SER A 12 -22.07 -8.10 19.44
N PRO A 13 -22.22 -9.43 19.53
CA PRO A 13 -21.13 -10.33 19.93
C PRO A 13 -19.88 -10.20 19.08
N ARG A 14 -20.04 -9.94 17.77
CA ARG A 14 -18.93 -9.73 16.85
C ARG A 14 -18.15 -8.46 17.20
N ASP A 15 -18.85 -7.36 17.46
CA ASP A 15 -18.21 -6.09 17.81
C ASP A 15 -17.55 -6.16 19.20
N ALA A 16 -18.16 -6.89 20.14
CA ALA A 16 -17.60 -7.14 21.46
C ALA A 16 -16.26 -7.88 21.37
N MET A 17 -16.21 -8.97 20.58
CA MET A 17 -14.99 -9.72 20.33
C MET A 17 -13.94 -8.89 19.59
N ALA A 18 -14.35 -8.12 18.58
CA ALA A 18 -13.44 -7.26 17.84
C ALA A 18 -12.83 -6.17 18.74
N SER A 19 -13.64 -5.56 19.61
CA SER A 19 -13.19 -4.57 20.59
C SER A 19 -12.16 -5.15 21.56
N ALA A 20 -12.46 -6.32 22.14
CA ALA A 20 -11.52 -7.02 23.03
C ALA A 20 -10.22 -7.40 22.30
N GLY A 21 -10.32 -7.90 21.07
CA GLY A 21 -9.16 -8.22 20.22
C GLY A 21 -8.27 -7.01 19.98
N LYS A 22 -8.85 -5.86 19.62
CA LYS A 22 -8.11 -4.62 19.43
C LYS A 22 -7.34 -4.20 20.69
N THR A 23 -8.00 -4.22 21.85
CA THR A 23 -7.35 -3.90 23.13
C THR A 23 -6.20 -4.85 23.44
N LEU A 24 -6.36 -6.15 23.20
CA LEU A 24 -5.30 -7.13 23.42
C LEU A 24 -4.09 -6.90 22.51
N VAL A 25 -4.32 -6.63 21.22
CA VAL A 25 -3.24 -6.33 20.28
C VAL A 25 -2.45 -5.08 20.71
N GLU A 26 -3.14 -4.01 21.10
CA GLU A 26 -2.50 -2.78 21.60
C GLU A 26 -1.67 -3.05 22.87
N LEU A 27 -2.21 -3.81 23.83
CA LEU A 27 -1.49 -4.16 25.06
C LEU A 27 -0.27 -5.05 24.80
N PHE A 28 -0.39 -6.04 23.93
CA PHE A 28 0.73 -6.92 23.59
C PHE A 28 1.79 -6.20 22.75
N GLY A 29 1.40 -5.21 21.93
CA GLY A 29 2.33 -4.32 21.25
C GLY A 29 3.27 -3.63 22.26
N LEU A 30 2.71 -3.01 23.30
CA LEU A 30 3.52 -2.38 24.37
C LEU A 30 4.48 -3.36 25.06
N ALA A 31 4.06 -4.62 25.24
CA ALA A 31 4.91 -5.65 25.81
C ALA A 31 6.05 -6.08 24.86
N HIS A 32 5.77 -6.16 23.56
CA HIS A 32 6.76 -6.47 22.53
C HIS A 32 7.83 -5.36 22.43
N GLU A 33 7.43 -4.09 22.55
CA GLU A 33 8.34 -2.95 22.50
C GLU A 33 9.38 -2.94 23.64
N LEU A 34 9.14 -3.65 24.75
CA LEU A 34 10.11 -3.77 25.85
C LEU A 34 11.38 -4.51 25.44
N ASN A 35 11.28 -5.46 24.51
CA ASN A 35 12.43 -6.19 23.97
C ASN A 35 12.10 -6.91 22.66
N TYR A 36 12.48 -6.30 21.54
CA TYR A 36 12.31 -6.88 20.20
C TYR A 36 13.13 -8.16 19.95
N ALA A 37 14.15 -8.44 20.76
CA ALA A 37 14.98 -9.64 20.66
C ALA A 37 14.52 -10.78 21.57
N ALA A 38 13.38 -10.63 22.26
CA ALA A 38 12.84 -11.69 23.10
C ALA A 38 12.40 -12.88 22.24
N GLU A 39 12.88 -14.09 22.60
CA GLU A 39 12.46 -15.33 21.94
C GLU A 39 10.97 -15.60 22.23
N GLY A 40 10.15 -15.57 21.18
CA GLY A 40 8.75 -15.95 21.19
C GLY A 40 8.51 -17.27 20.46
N ILE A 41 7.30 -17.81 20.59
CA ILE A 41 6.84 -18.88 19.69
C ILE A 41 6.55 -18.22 18.34
N ASP A 42 7.17 -18.73 17.27
CA ASP A 42 6.87 -18.30 15.91
C ASP A 42 5.47 -18.78 15.51
N LEU A 43 4.48 -17.95 15.83
CA LEU A 43 3.15 -18.06 15.26
C LEU A 43 3.30 -17.63 13.80
N GLY A 44 3.23 -18.59 12.89
CA GLY A 44 3.26 -18.30 11.45
C GLY A 44 2.28 -17.17 11.08
N PRO A 45 2.49 -16.52 9.93
CA PRO A 45 1.77 -15.31 9.56
C PRO A 45 0.27 -15.52 9.72
N SER A 46 -0.42 -14.56 10.35
CA SER A 46 -1.87 -14.61 10.42
C SER A 46 -2.45 -14.66 8.99
N VAL A 47 -3.71 -15.10 8.83
CA VAL A 47 -4.36 -15.11 7.51
C VAL A 47 -4.34 -13.71 6.86
N GLN A 48 -4.37 -12.66 7.67
CA GLN A 48 -4.28 -11.27 7.23
C GLN A 48 -2.86 -10.90 6.81
N ASP A 49 -1.83 -11.30 7.57
CA ASP A 49 -0.43 -11.06 7.21
C ASP A 49 -0.04 -11.82 5.95
N ALA A 50 -0.56 -13.04 5.77
CA ALA A 50 -0.34 -13.84 4.57
C ALA A 50 -1.00 -13.20 3.34
N ALA A 51 -2.21 -12.64 3.49
CA ALA A 51 -2.89 -11.89 2.43
C ALA A 51 -2.12 -10.62 2.06
N LEU A 52 -1.69 -9.84 3.06
CA LEU A 52 -0.87 -8.65 2.83
C LEU A 52 0.46 -9.01 2.15
N ALA A 53 1.13 -10.07 2.60
CA ALA A 53 2.37 -10.54 1.96
C ALA A 53 2.15 -10.95 0.49
N ALA A 54 1.01 -11.56 0.18
CA ALA A 54 0.63 -11.89 -1.19
C ALA A 54 0.40 -10.62 -2.04
N ASP A 55 -0.31 -9.63 -1.50
CA ASP A 55 -0.56 -8.36 -2.17
C ASP A 55 0.74 -7.59 -2.44
N LEU A 56 1.68 -7.59 -1.49
CA LEU A 56 2.99 -6.94 -1.65
C LEU A 56 3.89 -7.67 -2.66
N ALA A 57 3.77 -8.99 -2.76
CA ALA A 57 4.51 -9.81 -3.72
C ALA A 57 3.93 -9.77 -5.14
N LEU A 58 2.75 -9.17 -5.32
CA LEU A 58 2.08 -9.09 -6.62
C LEU A 58 2.97 -8.34 -7.63
N PRO A 59 3.21 -8.89 -8.83
CA PRO A 59 3.90 -8.20 -9.91
C PRO A 59 3.14 -6.96 -10.34
N ILE A 60 3.85 -5.89 -10.72
CA ILE A 60 3.20 -4.70 -11.32
C ILE A 60 2.51 -5.00 -12.67
N GLU A 61 2.84 -6.14 -13.29
CA GLU A 61 2.19 -6.66 -14.52
C GLU A 61 0.71 -6.99 -14.28
N ASP A 62 0.39 -7.46 -13.07
CA ASP A 62 -0.96 -7.89 -12.70
C ASP A 62 -1.83 -6.71 -12.21
N LEU A 63 -1.27 -5.50 -12.10
CA LEU A 63 -2.02 -4.28 -11.73
C LEU A 63 -2.86 -3.71 -12.88
N ASP A 64 -2.79 -4.27 -14.09
CA ASP A 64 -3.48 -3.79 -15.29
C ASP A 64 -3.25 -2.28 -15.50
N LEU A 65 -1.99 -1.84 -15.42
CA LEU A 65 -1.56 -0.47 -15.70
C LEU A 65 -1.43 -0.25 -17.21
N THR A 66 -1.52 1.01 -17.65
CA THR A 66 -1.18 1.37 -19.02
C THR A 66 0.26 0.96 -19.34
N VAL A 67 0.49 0.56 -20.59
CA VAL A 67 1.82 0.16 -21.11
C VAL A 67 2.89 1.19 -20.75
N ARG A 68 2.51 2.47 -20.73
CA ARG A 68 3.36 3.59 -20.36
C ARG A 68 3.76 3.57 -18.89
N SER A 69 2.78 3.58 -17.98
CA SER A 69 3.02 3.55 -16.53
C SER A 69 3.84 2.31 -16.15
N TYR A 70 3.48 1.15 -16.71
CA TYR A 70 4.23 -0.10 -16.55
C TYR A 70 5.69 0.01 -17.02
N ASN A 71 5.93 0.50 -18.23
CA ASN A 71 7.28 0.60 -18.78
C ASN A 71 8.17 1.59 -18.03
N CYS A 72 7.60 2.70 -17.54
CA CYS A 72 8.33 3.64 -16.69
C CYS A 72 8.74 2.98 -15.37
N LEU A 73 7.82 2.32 -14.67
CA LEU A 73 8.10 1.62 -13.41
C LEU A 73 9.15 0.52 -13.60
N LYS A 74 9.03 -0.28 -14.66
CA LYS A 74 9.98 -1.37 -14.97
C LYS A 74 11.39 -0.86 -15.24
N ARG A 75 11.55 0.31 -15.88
CA ARG A 75 12.86 0.92 -16.17
C ARG A 75 13.54 1.46 -14.91
N GLU A 76 12.77 1.86 -13.93
CA GLU A 76 13.25 2.30 -12.61
C GLU A 76 13.50 1.13 -11.65
N GLY A 77 13.38 -0.12 -12.13
CA GLY A 77 13.61 -1.32 -11.36
C GLY A 77 12.50 -1.65 -10.36
N ILE A 78 11.29 -1.15 -10.59
CA ILE A 78 10.10 -1.48 -9.80
C ILE A 78 9.38 -2.63 -10.51
N HIS A 79 9.26 -3.77 -9.85
CA HIS A 79 8.70 -5.00 -10.39
C HIS A 79 7.53 -5.54 -9.55
N THR A 80 7.44 -5.14 -8.27
CA THR A 80 6.39 -5.60 -7.35
C THR A 80 5.61 -4.44 -6.74
N VAL A 81 4.40 -4.74 -6.24
CA VAL A 81 3.58 -3.78 -5.46
C VAL A 81 4.32 -3.31 -4.22
N GLY A 82 5.03 -4.20 -3.52
CA GLY A 82 5.81 -3.83 -2.33
C GLY A 82 6.89 -2.79 -2.62
N GLU A 83 7.61 -2.93 -3.73
CA GLU A 83 8.58 -1.92 -4.18
C GLU A 83 7.91 -0.60 -4.56
N LEU A 84 6.75 -0.66 -5.20
CA LEU A 84 5.97 0.52 -5.58
C LEU A 84 5.50 1.31 -4.36
N LEU A 85 5.01 0.64 -3.31
CA LEU A 85 4.57 1.26 -2.06
C LEU A 85 5.72 1.88 -1.26
N SER A 86 6.95 1.41 -1.46
CA SER A 86 8.14 1.99 -0.82
C SER A 86 8.51 3.38 -1.38
N ARG A 87 7.96 3.74 -2.55
CA ARG A 87 8.15 5.02 -3.22
C ARG A 87 7.07 6.01 -2.83
N SER A 88 7.48 7.27 -2.66
CA SER A 88 6.56 8.38 -2.49
C SER A 88 6.07 8.89 -3.85
N GLU A 89 5.00 9.67 -3.85
CA GLU A 89 4.55 10.36 -5.07
C GLU A 89 5.61 11.31 -5.63
N ALA A 90 6.44 11.90 -4.77
CA ALA A 90 7.58 12.70 -5.20
C ALA A 90 8.60 11.87 -6.00
N ASP A 91 8.97 10.69 -5.48
CA ASP A 91 9.91 9.79 -6.16
C ASP A 91 9.36 9.31 -7.50
N LEU A 92 8.04 9.09 -7.59
CA LEU A 92 7.38 8.70 -8.83
C LEU A 92 7.36 9.84 -9.85
N LEU A 93 7.16 11.09 -9.41
CA LEU A 93 7.19 12.27 -10.28
C LEU A 93 8.59 12.57 -10.83
N ASP A 94 9.65 12.15 -10.15
CA ASP A 94 11.03 12.26 -10.62
C ASP A 94 11.36 11.31 -11.79
N ILE A 95 10.54 10.26 -11.98
CA ILE A 95 10.71 9.30 -13.07
C ILE A 95 10.48 10.01 -14.40
N ARG A 96 11.41 9.81 -15.34
CA ARG A 96 11.33 10.42 -16.67
C ARG A 96 10.04 9.97 -17.39
N ASN A 97 9.28 10.95 -17.88
CA ASN A 97 8.01 10.77 -18.59
C ASN A 97 6.88 10.14 -17.74
N PHE A 98 7.00 10.19 -16.41
CA PHE A 98 5.97 9.78 -15.47
C PHE A 98 5.16 11.00 -15.02
N GLY A 99 3.98 11.18 -15.60
CA GLY A 99 3.12 12.34 -15.38
C GLY A 99 2.00 12.10 -14.37
N SER A 100 1.19 13.14 -14.11
CA SER A 100 0.02 13.07 -13.21
C SER A 100 -0.93 11.93 -13.53
N LYS A 101 -1.25 11.70 -14.82
CA LYS A 101 -2.13 10.59 -15.23
C LYS A 101 -1.61 9.21 -14.82
N SER A 102 -0.30 8.97 -14.95
CA SER A 102 0.32 7.70 -14.54
C SER A 102 0.30 7.52 -13.02
N ILE A 103 0.44 8.61 -12.27
CA ILE A 103 0.35 8.59 -10.80
C ILE A 103 -1.09 8.34 -10.35
N ASP A 104 -2.05 9.02 -10.95
CA ASP A 104 -3.47 8.85 -10.63
C ASP A 104 -3.90 7.40 -10.91
N GLU A 105 -3.44 6.83 -12.01
CA GLU A 105 -3.65 5.43 -12.35
C GLU A 105 -3.08 4.49 -11.27
N VAL A 106 -1.81 4.66 -10.90
CA VAL A 106 -1.16 3.87 -9.84
C VAL A 106 -1.90 4.00 -8.51
N LYS A 107 -2.23 5.23 -8.10
CA LYS A 107 -2.97 5.51 -6.87
C LYS A 107 -4.33 4.83 -6.87
N ALA A 108 -5.07 4.88 -7.99
CA ALA A 108 -6.37 4.26 -8.10
C ALA A 108 -6.28 2.73 -7.97
N LYS A 109 -5.29 2.09 -8.60
CA LYS A 109 -5.08 0.63 -8.52
C LYS A 109 -4.71 0.18 -7.11
N ILE A 110 -3.74 0.85 -6.51
CA ILE A 110 -3.30 0.56 -5.14
C ILE A 110 -4.43 0.79 -4.13
N ALA A 111 -5.22 1.86 -4.29
CA ALA A 111 -6.36 2.13 -3.43
C ALA A 111 -7.47 1.07 -3.56
N SER A 112 -7.64 0.46 -4.74
CA SER A 112 -8.59 -0.65 -4.93
C SER A 112 -8.22 -1.92 -4.14
N MET A 113 -6.95 -2.08 -3.80
CA MET A 113 -6.41 -3.14 -2.94
C MET A 113 -6.42 -2.75 -1.46
N GLY A 114 -6.90 -1.54 -1.10
CA GLY A 114 -6.86 -1.04 0.27
C GLY A 114 -5.48 -0.57 0.74
N LEU A 115 -4.54 -0.38 -0.18
CA LEU A 115 -3.16 0.02 0.08
C LEU A 115 -2.97 1.52 -0.21
N GLN A 116 -1.85 2.11 0.23
CA GLN A 116 -1.51 3.51 -0.01
C GLN A 116 0.00 3.70 -0.21
N LEU A 117 0.37 4.61 -1.11
CA LEU A 117 1.77 5.01 -1.32
C LEU A 117 2.35 5.67 -0.07
N LYS A 118 3.68 5.69 0.01
CA LYS A 118 4.41 6.41 1.06
C LYS A 118 4.16 7.91 0.99
N ASP A 119 4.08 8.54 2.16
CA ASP A 119 3.97 9.99 2.28
C ASP A 119 5.13 10.71 1.58
N SER A 120 4.79 11.73 0.81
CA SER A 120 5.77 12.63 0.20
C SER A 120 6.43 13.53 1.25
N PRO A 121 7.64 14.05 0.98
CA PRO A 121 8.33 14.97 1.89
C PRO A 121 7.48 16.19 2.29
N VAL A 122 7.69 16.69 3.51
CA VAL A 122 6.95 17.85 4.04
C VAL A 122 7.14 19.07 3.14
N GLY A 123 6.05 19.68 2.69
CA GLY A 123 6.08 20.83 1.78
C GLY A 123 6.15 20.47 0.30
N PHE A 124 6.07 19.19 -0.04
CA PHE A 124 5.93 18.74 -1.42
C PHE A 124 4.60 19.20 -2.02
N ASP A 125 4.68 19.90 -3.15
CA ASP A 125 3.53 20.33 -3.94
C ASP A 125 3.65 19.70 -5.33
N PRO A 126 2.88 18.63 -5.62
CA PRO A 126 3.01 17.92 -6.88
C PRO A 126 2.69 18.83 -8.07
N THR A 127 1.83 19.86 -7.90
CA THR A 127 1.45 20.79 -8.98
C THR A 127 2.60 21.66 -9.48
N LYS A 128 3.64 21.84 -8.66
CA LYS A 128 4.85 22.59 -9.02
C LYS A 128 5.93 21.72 -9.63
N HIS A 129 5.73 20.40 -9.67
CA HIS A 129 6.71 19.48 -10.23
C HIS A 129 6.72 19.57 -11.75
N GLN A 130 7.91 19.58 -12.35
CA GLN A 130 8.08 19.72 -13.80
C GLN A 130 7.28 18.68 -14.60
N ASN A 131 7.13 17.47 -14.06
CA ASN A 131 6.46 16.36 -14.73
C ASN A 131 4.94 16.27 -14.48
N TYR A 132 4.38 17.05 -13.55
CA TYR A 132 2.97 16.90 -13.14
C TYR A 132 1.97 17.23 -14.25
N GLY A 133 2.33 18.07 -15.22
CA GLY A 133 1.45 18.50 -16.30
C GLY A 133 1.73 17.88 -17.68
N ILE A 134 2.60 16.88 -17.78
CA ILE A 134 2.94 16.28 -19.08
C ILE A 134 1.79 15.37 -19.54
N ASP A 135 0.85 15.96 -20.29
CA ASP A 135 -0.16 15.23 -21.06
C ASP A 135 0.42 14.91 -22.45
N GLU A 136 1.04 13.74 -22.62
CA GLU A 136 1.62 13.29 -23.89
C GLU A 136 0.55 12.84 -24.91
N ASN A 137 -0.26 13.79 -25.38
CA ASN A 137 -0.95 13.69 -26.67
C ASN A 137 -0.31 14.63 -27.72
N LEU A 138 1.00 14.89 -27.61
CA LEU A 138 1.73 15.81 -28.51
C LEU A 138 3.00 15.21 -29.13
N VAL A 139 3.13 13.88 -29.23
CA VAL A 139 4.19 13.26 -30.03
C VAL A 139 3.70 11.98 -30.73
N ASP A 140 2.74 12.11 -31.64
CA ASP A 140 2.50 11.13 -32.73
C ASP A 140 1.69 11.78 -33.88
N GLU A 141 2.20 12.89 -34.41
CA GLU A 141 1.86 13.37 -35.76
C GLU A 141 3.16 13.73 -36.49
N GLN A 142 3.92 12.71 -36.88
CA GLN A 142 4.86 12.77 -38.00
C GLN A 142 5.32 11.36 -38.39
N ALA A 143 4.52 10.72 -39.27
CA ALA A 143 4.98 9.75 -40.26
C ALA A 143 3.98 9.73 -41.43
#